data_AF-A0A972JTE3-F1
#
_entry.id   AF-A0A972JTE3-F1
#
_cell.length_a   1.000
_cell.length_b   1.000
_cell.length_c   1.000
_cell.angle_alpha   90.00
_cell.angle_beta   90.00
_cell.angle_gamma   90.00
#
_symmetry.space_group_name_H-M   'P 1'
#
loop_
_entity.id
_entity.type
_entity.pdbx_description
1 polymer ?
#
loop_
_entity_poly.entity_id
_entity_poly.type
_entity_poly.pdbx_seq_one_letter_code
_entity_poly.pdbx_strand_id
1 'polypeptide(L)'
;MPRGKMFGGTSSINAMIYQRGHPSNYDGWAELGNEGWAWEWVQHIYHPVGTCKMGSDPMAVVNNQLQVHGVEELRVADASIMPCIINANTNNPCIMIGEKCADMILQGQ
;
A
#
# COMPACT_ATOMS: atom_id res chain seq x y z
N MET A 1 27.04 -13.35 -2.20
CA MET A 1 25.91 -12.58 -1.63
C MET A 1 24.62 -13.35 -1.88
N PRO A 2 23.83 -13.71 -0.86
CA PRO A 2 22.55 -14.39 -1.10
C PRO A 2 21.58 -13.40 -1.77
N ARG A 3 21.04 -13.77 -2.94
CA ARG A 3 19.96 -13.04 -3.62
C ARG A 3 18.63 -13.46 -2.99
N GLY A 4 17.96 -12.54 -2.28
CA GLY A 4 16.60 -12.76 -1.82
C GLY A 4 15.65 -12.96 -3.02
N LYS A 5 14.77 -13.95 -2.93
CA LYS A 5 13.70 -14.20 -3.92
C LYS A 5 12.37 -13.82 -3.25
N MET A 6 11.67 -12.86 -3.83
CA MET A 6 10.29 -12.48 -3.51
C MET A 6 9.44 -12.61 -4.78
N PHE A 7 8.13 -12.72 -4.66
CA PHE A 7 7.20 -12.63 -5.79
C PHE A 7 7.44 -11.29 -6.53
N GLY A 8 7.89 -11.34 -7.79
CA GLY A 8 8.29 -10.17 -8.60
C GLY A 8 9.80 -9.86 -8.69
N GLY A 9 10.67 -10.54 -7.93
CA GLY A 9 12.13 -10.42 -8.06
C GLY A 9 12.72 -9.04 -7.68
N THR A 10 13.82 -8.64 -8.33
CA THR A 10 14.50 -7.34 -8.07
C THR A 10 13.63 -6.14 -8.44
N SER A 11 12.62 -6.31 -9.30
CA SER A 11 11.64 -5.27 -9.62
C SER A 11 10.76 -4.88 -8.43
N SER A 12 10.44 -5.83 -7.54
CA SER A 12 9.75 -5.53 -6.27
C SER A 12 10.65 -4.76 -5.30
N ILE A 13 11.97 -4.98 -5.36
CA ILE A 13 12.97 -4.23 -4.56
C ILE A 13 13.18 -2.82 -5.11
N ASN A 14 13.22 -2.64 -6.43
CA ASN A 14 13.32 -1.32 -7.05
C ASN A 14 12.05 -0.48 -6.86
N ALA A 15 10.90 -1.11 -6.60
CA ALA A 15 9.70 -0.41 -6.12
C ALA A 15 9.83 0.09 -4.66
N MET A 16 10.87 -0.33 -3.91
CA MET A 16 11.10 0.03 -2.50
C MET A 16 12.10 1.17 -2.28
N ILE A 17 12.72 1.73 -3.32
CA ILE A 17 13.45 3.01 -3.23
C ILE A 17 12.63 4.07 -3.95
N TYR A 18 11.69 4.69 -3.24
CA TYR A 18 11.10 5.94 -3.71
C TYR A 18 11.98 7.09 -3.19
N GLN A 19 13.16 7.29 -3.79
CA GLN A 19 13.81 8.59 -3.66
C GLN A 19 12.91 9.59 -4.39
N ARG A 20 12.23 10.44 -3.62
CA ARG A 20 11.46 11.56 -4.18
C ARG A 20 12.41 12.36 -5.07
N GLY A 21 12.15 12.37 -6.38
CA GLY A 21 12.95 13.19 -7.29
C GLY A 21 12.80 14.67 -6.94
N HIS A 22 13.85 15.45 -7.19
CA HIS A 22 13.81 16.90 -6.98
C HIS A 22 12.87 17.53 -8.02
N PRO A 23 12.01 18.51 -7.65
CA PRO A 23 11.06 19.15 -8.58
C PRO A 23 11.70 19.60 -9.90
N SER A 24 12.90 20.17 -9.83
CA SER A 24 13.64 20.64 -11.02
C SER A 24 13.94 19.55 -12.04
N ASN A 25 14.03 18.29 -11.63
CA ASN A 25 14.27 17.18 -12.55
C ASN A 25 13.02 16.91 -13.39
N TYR A 26 11.84 16.92 -12.75
CA TYR A 26 10.55 16.71 -13.39
C TYR A 26 10.17 17.87 -14.30
N ASP A 27 10.36 19.09 -13.82
CA ASP A 27 10.12 20.30 -14.61
C ASP A 27 11.08 20.39 -15.80
N GLY A 28 12.36 20.07 -15.60
CA GLY A 28 13.33 20.00 -16.69
C GLY A 28 12.99 18.93 -17.74
N TRP A 29 12.42 17.78 -17.33
CA TRP A 29 11.94 16.79 -18.30
C TRP A 29 10.69 17.24 -19.05
N ALA A 30 9.77 17.97 -18.40
CA ALA A 30 8.62 18.57 -19.08
C ALA A 30 9.06 19.62 -20.11
N GLU A 31 10.06 20.43 -19.80
CA GLU A 31 10.66 21.41 -20.72
C GLU A 31 11.28 20.74 -21.96
N LEU A 32 11.78 19.51 -21.83
CA LEU A 32 12.29 18.70 -22.94
C LEU A 32 11.17 18.09 -23.83
N GLY A 33 9.91 18.42 -23.58
CA GLY A 33 8.76 17.94 -24.36
C GLY A 33 8.12 16.66 -23.84
N ASN A 34 8.46 16.21 -22.64
CA ASN A 34 7.80 15.07 -22.00
C ASN A 34 6.50 15.54 -21.33
N GLU A 35 5.43 15.65 -22.10
CA GLU A 35 4.12 16.07 -21.60
C GLU A 35 3.63 15.17 -20.44
N GLY A 36 3.07 15.77 -19.40
CA GLY A 36 2.58 15.08 -18.19
C GLY A 36 3.66 14.79 -17.14
N TRP A 37 4.92 15.16 -17.37
CA TRP A 37 6.02 14.95 -16.41
C TRP A 37 6.30 16.13 -15.50
N ALA A 38 5.64 17.28 -15.69
CA ALA A 38 5.84 18.45 -14.82
C ALA A 38 5.45 18.11 -13.38
N TRP A 39 6.18 18.69 -12.42
CA TRP A 39 6.11 18.30 -11.01
C TRP A 39 4.68 18.30 -10.46
N GLU A 40 3.88 19.30 -10.85
CA GLU A 40 2.47 19.45 -10.47
C GLU A 40 1.58 18.26 -10.87
N TRP A 41 1.89 17.56 -11.96
CA TRP A 41 1.12 16.41 -12.47
C TRP A 41 1.52 15.10 -11.80
N VAL A 42 2.78 14.99 -11.37
CA VAL A 42 3.35 13.79 -10.74
C VAL A 42 3.34 13.84 -9.20
N GLN A 43 2.87 14.94 -8.61
CA GLN A 43 2.83 15.19 -7.16
C GLN A 43 1.90 14.28 -6.35
N HIS A 44 0.98 13.54 -6.98
CA HIS A 44 -0.01 12.72 -6.28
C HIS A 44 0.59 11.45 -5.65
N ILE A 45 1.46 11.61 -4.66
CA ILE A 45 1.86 10.58 -3.70
C ILE A 45 0.84 10.59 -2.55
N TYR A 46 -0.43 10.32 -2.86
CA TYR A 46 -1.36 9.89 -1.82
C TYR A 46 -1.41 8.36 -1.93
N HIS A 47 -0.87 7.68 -0.93
CA HIS A 47 -1.22 6.28 -0.69
C HIS A 47 -2.46 6.31 0.23
N PRO A 48 -3.69 6.34 -0.32
CA PRO A 48 -4.89 6.37 0.51
C PRO A 48 -4.96 5.09 1.34
N VAL A 49 -5.18 5.25 2.64
CA VAL A 49 -5.34 4.15 3.61
C VAL A 49 -6.36 4.55 4.68
N GLY A 50 -6.81 3.57 5.46
CA GLY A 50 -7.54 3.82 6.72
C GLY A 50 -9.04 4.06 6.62
N THR A 51 -9.65 4.00 5.43
CA THR A 51 -11.11 4.13 5.27
C THR A 51 -11.91 3.00 5.91
N CYS A 52 -11.30 1.82 6.10
CA CYS A 52 -11.85 0.67 6.82
C CYS A 52 -10.96 0.29 8.01
N LYS A 53 -10.51 1.27 8.79
CA LYS A 53 -9.55 1.12 9.90
C LYS A 53 -9.73 -0.18 10.70
N MET A 54 -8.65 -0.96 10.81
CA MET A 54 -8.56 -2.08 11.74
C MET A 54 -8.36 -1.56 13.17
N GLY A 55 -9.08 -2.12 14.14
CA GLY A 55 -8.90 -1.76 15.54
C GLY A 55 -9.93 -2.38 16.49
N SER A 56 -9.96 -1.86 17.71
CA SER A 56 -10.96 -2.18 18.74
C SER A 56 -11.62 -0.94 19.33
N ASP A 57 -11.31 0.25 18.80
CA ASP A 57 -11.92 1.51 19.19
C ASP A 57 -13.23 1.77 18.42
N PRO A 58 -14.07 2.71 18.87
CA PRO A 58 -15.37 2.98 18.23
C PRO A 58 -15.30 3.40 16.75
N MET A 59 -14.13 3.80 16.24
CA MET A 59 -13.93 4.15 14.82
C MET A 59 -13.42 2.97 13.99
N ALA A 60 -13.21 1.79 14.59
CA ALA A 60 -12.79 0.60 13.87
C ALA A 60 -13.92 0.05 12.98
N VAL A 61 -13.57 -0.36 11.76
CA VAL A 61 -14.47 -1.01 10.80
C VAL A 61 -14.23 -2.52 10.77
N VAL A 62 -12.99 -2.95 10.95
CA VAL A 62 -12.62 -4.37 11.02
C VAL A 62 -11.87 -4.72 12.30
N ASN A 63 -12.01 -5.97 12.75
CA ASN A 63 -11.25 -6.51 13.88
C ASN A 63 -9.84 -6.99 13.45
N ASN A 64 -9.09 -7.57 14.40
CA ASN A 64 -7.75 -8.11 14.18
C ASN A 64 -7.70 -9.37 13.28
N GLN A 65 -8.85 -9.93 12.91
CA GLN A 65 -9.03 -11.01 11.95
C GLN A 65 -9.60 -10.52 10.61
N LEU A 66 -9.57 -9.19 10.39
CA LEU A 66 -10.03 -8.50 9.19
C LEU A 66 -11.53 -8.62 8.92
N GLN A 67 -12.30 -9.10 9.89
CA GLN A 67 -13.75 -9.25 9.80
C GLN A 67 -14.44 -7.91 10.03
N VAL A 68 -15.43 -7.59 9.21
CA VAL A 68 -16.22 -6.36 9.35
C VAL A 68 -17.12 -6.46 10.58
N HIS A 69 -17.10 -5.42 11.42
CA HIS A 69 -17.96 -5.38 12.61
C HIS A 69 -19.45 -5.38 12.22
N GLY A 70 -20.21 -6.29 12.82
CA GLY A 70 -21.66 -6.39 12.61
C GLY A 70 -22.09 -7.01 11.28
N VAL A 71 -21.17 -7.56 10.49
CA VAL A 71 -21.46 -8.27 9.23
C VAL A 71 -20.82 -9.64 9.26
N GLU A 72 -21.62 -10.67 9.01
CA GLU A 72 -21.15 -12.05 8.94
C GLU A 72 -20.47 -12.34 7.60
N GLU A 73 -19.50 -13.25 7.61
CA GLU A 73 -18.82 -13.77 6.41
C GLU A 73 -18.14 -12.72 5.49
N LEU A 74 -17.87 -11.51 6.00
CA LEU A 74 -17.23 -10.43 5.24
C LEU A 74 -15.89 -9.99 5.85
N ARG A 75 -14.87 -9.90 5.00
CA ARG A 75 -13.54 -9.36 5.34
C ARG A 75 -13.09 -8.28 4.38
N VAL A 76 -12.24 -7.36 4.87
CA VAL A 76 -11.54 -6.36 4.05
C VAL A 76 -10.04 -6.60 4.15
N ALA A 77 -9.35 -6.76 3.02
CA ALA A 77 -7.93 -7.13 2.98
C ALA A 77 -7.15 -6.30 1.96
N ASP A 78 -7.09 -4.98 2.18
CA ASP A 78 -6.34 -4.03 1.36
C ASP A 78 -5.79 -2.85 2.20
N ALA A 79 -5.37 -1.76 1.56
CA ALA A 79 -4.80 -0.61 2.26
C ALA A 79 -5.79 0.11 3.19
N SER A 80 -7.10 -0.05 2.98
CA SER A 80 -8.13 0.63 3.77
C SER A 80 -8.12 0.21 5.24
N ILE A 81 -7.61 -0.99 5.57
CA ILE A 81 -7.56 -1.46 6.96
C ILE A 81 -6.41 -0.85 7.78
N MET A 82 -5.42 -0.24 7.13
CA MET A 82 -4.26 0.28 7.85
C MET A 82 -4.68 1.47 8.72
N PRO A 83 -4.39 1.48 10.03
CA PRO A 83 -4.89 2.53 10.93
C PRO A 83 -4.27 3.91 10.69
N CYS A 84 -3.11 3.96 10.04
CA CYS A 84 -2.45 5.18 9.59
C CYS A 84 -1.57 4.89 8.37
N ILE A 85 -1.13 5.95 7.69
CA ILE A 85 -0.13 5.83 6.63
C ILE A 85 1.16 5.29 7.26
N ILE A 86 1.62 4.18 6.72
CA ILE A 86 2.83 3.50 7.13
C ILE A 86 4.06 4.11 6.44
N ASN A 87 5.22 4.04 7.09
CA ASN A 87 6.50 4.50 6.55
C ASN A 87 7.08 3.51 5.51
N ALA A 88 6.26 3.09 4.56
CA ALA A 88 6.59 2.18 3.48
C ALA A 88 5.67 2.42 2.27
N ASN A 89 6.11 2.00 1.08
CA ASN A 89 5.21 1.91 -0.08
C ASN A 89 4.07 0.94 0.26
N THR A 90 2.81 1.31 0.00
CA THR A 90 1.63 0.51 0.39
C THR A 90 1.46 -0.78 -0.40
N ASN A 91 2.11 -0.94 -1.56
CA ASN A 91 2.03 -2.16 -2.36
C ASN A 91 2.45 -3.41 -1.57
N ASN A 92 3.64 -3.41 -0.96
CA ASN A 92 4.13 -4.57 -0.21
C ASN A 92 3.25 -4.90 1.01
N PRO A 93 2.88 -3.93 1.86
CA PRO A 93 1.91 -4.08 2.93
C PRO A 93 0.54 -4.61 2.46
N CYS A 94 -0.01 -4.15 1.33
CA CYS A 94 -1.24 -4.72 0.77
C CYS A 94 -1.09 -6.19 0.40
N ILE A 95 0.03 -6.58 -0.23
CA ILE A 95 0.32 -7.99 -0.53
C ILE A 95 0.38 -8.81 0.76
N MET A 96 1.09 -8.32 1.77
CA MET A 96 1.22 -9.00 3.07
C MET A 96 -0.13 -9.13 3.80
N ILE A 97 -1.00 -8.13 3.71
CA ILE A 97 -2.37 -8.17 4.24
C ILE A 97 -3.18 -9.26 3.52
N GLY A 98 -3.09 -9.32 2.19
CA GLY A 98 -3.74 -10.36 1.38
C GLY A 98 -3.28 -11.77 1.75
N GLU A 99 -1.97 -12.00 1.82
CA GLU A 99 -1.37 -13.27 2.26
C GLU A 99 -1.85 -13.65 3.66
N LYS A 100 -1.84 -12.70 4.60
CA LYS A 100 -2.30 -12.97 5.96
C LYS A 100 -3.79 -13.29 6.04
N CYS A 101 -4.61 -12.64 5.22
CA CYS A 101 -6.04 -12.93 5.11
C CYS A 101 -6.27 -14.34 4.56
N ALA A 102 -5.52 -14.74 3.52
CA ALA A 102 -5.59 -16.09 2.96
C ALA A 102 -5.23 -17.15 4.02
N ASP A 103 -4.16 -16.93 4.79
CA ASP A 103 -3.77 -17.79 5.91
C ASP A 103 -4.88 -17.93 6.96
N MET A 104 -5.53 -16.83 7.33
CA MET A 104 -6.64 -16.83 8.30
C MET A 104 -7.81 -17.69 7.78
N ILE A 105 -8.20 -17.51 6.52
CA ILE A 105 -9.29 -18.27 5.89
C ILE A 105 -8.95 -19.76 5.85
N LEU A 106 -7.73 -20.12 5.42
CA LEU A 106 -7.29 -21.52 5.35
C LEU A 106 -7.21 -22.19 6.73
N GLN A 107 -6.99 -21.40 7.79
CA GLN A 107 -6.95 -21.87 9.18
C GLN A 107 -8.35 -21.92 9.84
N GLY A 108 -9.41 -21.52 9.14
CA GLY A 108 -10.77 -21.46 9.68
C GLY A 108 -10.94 -20.41 10.79
N GLN A 109 -10.12 -19.35 10.76
CA GLN A 109 -10.27 -18.17 11.63
C GLN A 109 -11.30 -17.20 11.06
#